data_AF-A0A8J9SUL0-F1
#
_entry.id   AF-A0A8J9SUL0-F1
#
_cell.length_a   1.000
_cell.length_b   1.000
_cell.length_c   1.000
_cell.angle_alpha   90.00
_cell.angle_beta   90.00
_cell.angle_gamma   90.00
#
_symmetry.space_group_name_H-M   'P 1'
#
loop_
_entity.id
_entity.type
_entity.pdbx_description
1 polymer ?
#
loop_
_entity_poly.entity_id
_entity_poly.type
_entity_poly.pdbx_seq_one_letter_code
_entity_poly.pdbx_strand_id
1 'polypeptide(L)'
;SDSMLWVQGVALVLSIVIGMMTFTGSMVAVCKLHGWLASRPRVLPMRGLSNLIMLAVMIVFGALAFSGNQYWNDRGAGMGYILIVTVVAALYGFTSVM
;
A
#
# COMPACT_ATOMS: atom_id res chain seq x y z
N SER A 1 21.79 -17.65 -9.18
CA SER A 1 21.04 -17.31 -7.94
C SER A 1 20.17 -16.06 -8.06
N ASP A 2 20.10 -15.42 -9.23
CA ASP A 2 19.40 -14.14 -9.39
C ASP A 2 17.87 -14.27 -9.44
N SER A 3 17.35 -15.40 -9.93
CA SER A 3 15.90 -15.68 -9.95
C SER A 3 15.27 -15.71 -8.56
N MET A 4 16.00 -16.18 -7.55
CA MET A 4 15.50 -16.28 -6.17
C MET A 4 15.41 -14.92 -5.48
N LEU A 5 16.30 -13.98 -5.81
CA LEU A 5 16.28 -12.61 -5.29
C LEU A 5 15.06 -11.83 -5.81
N TRP A 6 14.71 -11.99 -7.08
CA TRP A 6 13.52 -11.39 -7.67
C TRP A 6 12.23 -11.89 -7.02
N VAL A 7 12.11 -13.20 -6.79
CA VAL A 7 10.94 -13.78 -6.10
C VAL A 7 10.81 -13.22 -4.69
N GLN A 8 11.91 -13.09 -3.94
CA GLN A 8 11.90 -12.50 -2.61
C GLN A 8 11.51 -11.02 -2.63
N GLY A 9 12.00 -10.22 -3.57
CA GLY A 9 11.63 -8.82 -3.72
C GLY A 9 10.13 -8.63 -3.99
N VAL A 10 9.57 -9.40 -4.92
CA VAL A 10 8.14 -9.37 -5.23
C VAL A 10 7.30 -9.85 -4.04
N ALA A 11 7.71 -10.94 -3.38
CA ALA A 11 7.01 -11.45 -2.20
C ALA A 11 7.00 -10.44 -1.05
N LEU A 12 8.10 -9.71 -0.85
CA LEU A 12 8.21 -8.67 0.16
C LEU A 12 7.23 -7.52 -0.11
N VAL A 13 7.18 -7.01 -1.34
CA VAL A 13 6.25 -5.92 -1.68
C VAL A 13 4.79 -6.36 -1.58
N LEU A 14 4.45 -7.55 -2.07
CA LEU A 14 3.09 -8.09 -1.93
C LEU A 14 2.68 -8.25 -0.47
N SER A 15 3.58 -8.76 0.39
CA SER A 15 3.31 -8.94 1.82
C SER A 15 3.03 -7.60 2.52
N ILE A 16 3.81 -6.56 2.21
CA ILE A 16 3.62 -5.22 2.77
C ILE A 16 2.31 -4.60 2.30
N VAL A 17 2.03 -4.67 1.00
CA VAL A 17 0.82 -4.09 0.41
C VAL A 17 -0.44 -4.73 1.00
N ILE A 18 -0.51 -6.07 0.99
CA ILE A 18 -1.68 -6.79 1.52
C ILE A 18 -1.80 -6.59 3.04
N GLY A 19 -0.68 -6.65 3.77
CA GLY A 19 -0.66 -6.48 5.22
C GLY A 19 -1.17 -5.11 5.66
N MET A 20 -0.68 -4.03 5.03
CA MET A 20 -1.08 -2.67 5.38
C MET A 20 -2.52 -2.34 5.01
N MET A 21 -3.00 -2.81 3.85
CA MET A 21 -4.40 -2.64 3.46
C MET A 21 -5.34 -3.30 4.48
N THR A 22 -5.03 -4.54 4.87
CA THR A 22 -5.87 -5.33 5.78
C THR A 22 -5.81 -4.77 7.20
N PHE A 23 -4.62 -4.40 7.67
CA PHE A 23 -4.42 -3.77 8.98
C PHE A 23 -5.23 -2.48 9.10
N THR A 24 -5.10 -1.58 8.12
CA THR A 24 -5.80 -0.28 8.17
C THR A 24 -7.31 -0.45 8.02
N GLY A 25 -7.76 -1.38 7.18
CA GLY A 25 -9.18 -1.67 7.04
C GLY A 25 -9.82 -2.17 8.34
N SER A 26 -9.13 -3.06 9.07
CA SER A 26 -9.57 -3.53 10.39
C SER A 26 -9.62 -2.39 11.42
N MET A 27 -8.57 -1.56 11.47
CA MET A 27 -8.50 -0.43 12.38
C MET A 27 -9.68 0.55 12.18
N VAL A 28 -10.00 0.87 10.93
CA VAL A 28 -11.15 1.74 10.58
C VAL A 28 -12.48 1.08 10.93
N ALA A 29 -12.64 -0.22 10.69
CA ALA A 29 -13.86 -0.95 11.04
C ALA A 29 -14.11 -0.93 12.57
N VAL A 30 -13.07 -1.12 13.38
CA VAL A 30 -13.16 -1.02 14.85
C VAL A 30 -13.53 0.40 15.27
N CYS A 31 -12.93 1.44 14.68
CA CYS A 31 -13.28 2.83 14.98
C CYS A 31 -14.75 3.17 14.66
N LYS A 32 -15.34 2.56 13.62
CA LYS A 32 -16.77 2.71 13.29
C LYS A 32 -17.66 2.03 14.33
N LEU A 33 -17.29 0.83 14.80
CA LEU A 33 -18.03 0.11 15.85
C LEU A 33 -17.95 0.79 17.22
N HIS A 34 -16.81 1.42 17.52
CA HIS A 34 -16.61 2.17 18.77
C HIS A 34 -17.34 3.53 18.81
N GLY A 35 -18.01 3.93 17.73
CA GLY A 35 -18.71 5.22 17.63
C GLY A 35 -17.80 6.44 17.45
N TRP A 36 -16.48 6.24 17.28
CA TRP A 36 -15.52 7.34 17.05
C TRP A 36 -15.62 7.90 15.63
N LEU A 37 -16.09 7.10 14.68
CA LEU A 37 -16.23 7.47 13.29
C LEU A 37 -17.69 7.28 12.83
N ALA A 38 -18.26 8.32 12.19
CA ALA A 38 -19.67 8.33 11.81
C ALA A 38 -20.04 7.11 10.93
N SER A 39 -21.01 6.32 11.39
CA SER A 39 -21.47 5.09 10.72
C SER A 39 -22.29 5.31 9.45
N ARG A 40 -22.45 6.57 9.01
CA ARG A 40 -23.16 6.86 7.76
C ARG A 40 -22.28 6.48 6.57
N PRO A 41 -22.82 5.80 5.54
CA PRO A 41 -22.06 5.49 4.34
C PRO A 41 -21.61 6.81 3.69
N ARG A 42 -20.32 7.14 3.80
CA ARG A 42 -19.76 8.33 3.18
C ARG A 42 -19.32 7.95 1.78
N VAL A 43 -20.25 8.08 0.85
CA VAL A 43 -19.98 7.95 -0.57
C VAL A 43 -19.12 9.15 -0.98
N LEU A 44 -17.80 8.98 -0.98
CA LEU A 44 -16.89 9.96 -1.57
C LEU A 44 -17.28 10.11 -3.04
N PRO A 45 -17.68 11.32 -3.50
CA PRO A 45 -17.90 11.53 -4.93
C PRO A 45 -16.61 11.12 -5.66
N MET A 46 -16.72 10.25 -6.68
CA MET A 46 -15.59 9.75 -7.49
C MET A 46 -14.74 8.59 -6.88
N ARG A 47 -15.34 7.69 -6.07
CA ARG A 47 -14.67 6.49 -5.47
C ARG A 47 -13.83 5.66 -6.45
N GLY A 48 -14.29 5.53 -7.70
CA GLY A 48 -13.57 4.74 -8.72
C GLY A 48 -12.22 5.36 -9.07
N LEU A 49 -12.14 6.68 -9.16
CA LEU A 49 -10.94 7.38 -9.62
C LEU A 49 -9.87 7.44 -8.53
N SER A 50 -10.27 7.68 -7.28
CA SER A 50 -9.34 7.70 -6.15
C SER A 50 -8.71 6.33 -5.89
N ASN A 51 -9.50 5.26 -5.99
CA ASN A 51 -9.02 3.89 -5.86
C ASN A 51 -8.03 3.56 -7.00
N LEU A 52 -8.39 3.88 -8.25
CA LEU A 52 -7.58 3.58 -9.43
C LEU A 52 -6.25 4.36 -9.43
N ILE A 53 -6.25 5.62 -8.99
CA ILE A 53 -5.03 6.42 -8.79
C ILE A 53 -4.15 5.80 -7.71
N MET A 54 -4.70 5.41 -6.55
CA MET A 54 -3.90 4.80 -5.49
C MET A 54 -3.31 3.44 -5.91
N LEU A 55 -4.06 2.64 -6.66
CA LEU A 55 -3.59 1.39 -7.23
C LEU A 55 -2.44 1.65 -8.23
N ALA A 56 -2.61 2.62 -9.13
CA ALA A 56 -1.57 3.01 -10.07
C ALA A 56 -0.28 3.48 -9.35
N VAL A 57 -0.41 4.28 -8.30
CA VAL A 57 0.72 4.72 -7.47
C VAL A 57 1.42 3.52 -6.82
N MET A 58 0.69 2.55 -6.26
CA MET A 58 1.33 1.36 -5.68
C MET A 58 2.10 0.53 -6.70
N ILE A 59 1.56 0.33 -7.91
CA ILE A 59 2.23 -0.43 -8.96
C ILE A 59 3.49 0.32 -9.42
N VAL A 60 3.38 1.62 -9.68
CA VAL A 60 4.50 2.44 -10.17
C VAL A 60 5.61 2.52 -9.12
N PHE A 61 5.29 2.83 -7.87
CA PHE A 61 6.31 2.94 -6.81
C PHE A 61 6.86 1.57 -6.39
N GLY A 62 6.04 0.50 -6.45
CA GLY A 62 6.50 -0.87 -6.25
C GLY A 62 7.46 -1.34 -7.35
N ALA A 63 7.17 -0.99 -8.61
CA ALA A 63 8.07 -1.28 -9.73
C ALA A 63 9.35 -0.42 -9.68
N LEU A 64 9.23 0.87 -9.34
CA LEU A 64 10.38 1.78 -9.19
C LEU A 64 11.31 1.36 -8.05
N ALA A 65 10.79 0.73 -6.98
CA ALA A 65 11.61 0.17 -5.92
C ALA A 65 12.60 -0.92 -6.40
N PHE A 66 12.34 -1.55 -7.55
CA PHE A 66 13.19 -2.59 -8.15
C PHE A 66 13.73 -2.25 -9.55
N SER A 67 13.31 -1.12 -10.15
CA SER A 67 13.69 -0.71 -11.53
C SER A 67 15.01 0.07 -11.60
N GLY A 68 15.64 0.38 -10.47
CA GLY A 68 16.96 1.00 -10.47
C GLY A 68 18.02 0.00 -10.94
N ASN A 69 18.95 0.45 -11.79
CA ASN A 69 20.22 -0.23 -12.09
C ASN A 69 21.16 -0.25 -10.85
N GLN A 70 20.57 -0.47 -9.70
CA GLN A 70 21.11 -0.32 -8.37
C GLN A 70 21.35 -1.74 -7.90
N TYR A 71 22.63 -2.11 -7.83
CA TYR A 71 23.07 -3.21 -6.99
C TYR A 71 22.22 -3.20 -5.72
N TRP A 72 21.71 -4.37 -5.32
CA TRP A 72 20.83 -4.63 -4.16
C TRP A 72 21.35 -4.12 -2.79
N ASN A 73 22.36 -3.24 -2.78
CA ASN A 73 23.12 -2.75 -1.67
C ASN A 73 22.92 -1.24 -1.39
N ASP A 74 22.24 -0.47 -2.25
CA ASP A 74 21.84 0.91 -1.88
C ASP A 74 20.56 0.90 -1.05
N ARG A 75 20.71 0.45 0.20
CA ARG A 75 19.62 0.22 1.17
C ARG A 75 18.77 1.47 1.40
N GLY A 76 19.36 2.67 1.27
CA GLY A 76 18.70 3.94 1.56
C GLY A 76 17.56 4.25 0.59
N ALA A 77 17.81 4.14 -0.72
CA ALA A 77 16.82 4.47 -1.74
C ALA A 77 15.68 3.44 -1.78
N GLY A 78 16.01 2.14 -1.73
CA GLY A 78 15.01 1.06 -1.74
C GLY A 78 14.07 1.10 -0.52
N MET A 79 14.59 1.39 0.67
CA MET A 79 13.77 1.56 1.87
C MET A 79 12.82 2.76 1.77
N GLY A 80 13.27 3.86 1.16
CA GLY A 80 12.43 5.04 0.93
C GLY A 80 11.21 4.72 0.05
N TYR A 81 11.41 4.01 -1.07
CA TYR A 81 10.30 3.63 -1.95
C TYR A 81 9.32 2.66 -1.28
N ILE A 82 9.81 1.67 -0.52
CA ILE A 82 8.95 0.72 0.21
C ILE A 82 8.13 1.43 1.30
N LEU A 83 8.71 2.42 1.98
CA LEU A 83 7.99 3.23 2.97
C LEU A 83 6.85 4.01 2.32
N ILE A 84 7.10 4.64 1.16
CA ILE A 84 6.04 5.32 0.39
C ILE A 84 4.93 4.34 0.01
N VAL A 85 5.26 3.15 -0.49
CA VAL A 85 4.27 2.10 -0.81
C VAL A 85 3.46 1.70 0.42
N THR A 86 4.10 1.57 1.58
CA THR A 86 3.47 1.22 2.86
C THR A 86 2.44 2.27 3.30
N VAL A 87 2.79 3.56 3.21
CA VAL A 87 1.89 4.67 3.58
C VAL A 87 0.71 4.76 2.60
N VAL A 88 0.95 4.60 1.30
CA VAL A 88 -0.11 4.58 0.29
C VAL A 88 -1.04 3.38 0.48
N ALA A 89 -0.50 2.20 0.84
CA ALA A 89 -1.28 1.01 1.17
C ALA A 89 -2.17 1.21 2.40
N ALA A 90 -1.68 1.93 3.41
CA ALA A 90 -2.49 2.31 4.57
C ALA A 90 -3.63 3.25 4.17
N LEU A 91 -3.33 4.32 3.43
CA LEU A 91 -4.34 5.28 2.94
C LEU A 91 -5.42 4.59 2.11
N TYR A 92 -5.01 3.64 1.26
CA TYR A 92 -5.93 2.83 0.48
C TYR A 92 -6.88 2.02 1.36
N GLY A 93 -6.35 1.30 2.36
CA GLY A 93 -7.14 0.53 3.33
C GLY A 93 -8.12 1.39 4.12
N PHE A 94 -7.78 2.66 4.35
CA PHE A 94 -8.69 3.63 4.96
C PHE A 94 -9.82 4.03 3.99
N THR A 95 -9.48 4.40 2.76
CA THR A 95 -10.46 4.82 1.75
C THR A 95 -11.39 3.70 1.29
N SER A 96 -10.98 2.43 1.37
CA SER A 96 -11.81 1.30 0.98
C SER A 96 -12.96 1.00 1.96
N VAL A 97 -12.80 1.37 3.24
CA VAL A 97 -13.79 1.12 4.30
C VAL A 97 -14.77 2.30 4.51
N MET A 98 -14.40 3.49 4.05
CA MET A 98 -15.28 4.68 4.07
C MET A 98 -16.28 4.67 2.91
#